data_AF-A0A937RM71-F1
#
_entry.id   AF-A0A937RM71-F1
#
_cell.length_a   1.000
_cell.length_b   1.000
_cell.length_c   1.000
_cell.angle_alpha   90.00
_cell.angle_beta   90.00
_cell.angle_gamma   90.00
#
_symmetry.space_group_name_H-M   'P 1'
#
loop_
_entity.id
_entity.type
_entity.pdbx_description
1 polymer ?
#
loop_
_entity_poly.entity_id
_entity_poly.type
_entity_poly.pdbx_seq_one_letter_code
_entity_poly.pdbx_strand_id
1 'polypeptide(L)'
;MDGFDGELHLRLLGERTLLSGGSQDPFGDPLVEQARALATVGALAIPVAQRVVDDYARARALRGLSGPDRFGPPATTAPLPRRIVPCHRVIGGPQGDLVLRYAILSQTETRLAITFRSNAQVPPAARQRPAGMPAGLTSVPSIAVTDDRGNTVTSSAFSGGGTLVQWRGFLTLRPALAPDTGWIELYGERADLGPDLGDRMVTIENFTETDAVERYLAQCLAATSQRPHSRSLYDALEALAAAGLVDPDDPAIATTLAIHQALTQLGGPRVPPPMPPARPAPPAQPAPPARLAEPWRSLLVRHGNTGGSEGTLFVGAATPVFDRISAVLLDLVSSDGGFQCDFELAGPAEIGVAGGSAVDTAVVTFSASDDLGNSYLGNPANWGTDGAGTVSGTLDFWPALDPKASRLDLVLTTGRARAVIAVPLTWDAAQ
;
A
#
# COMPACT_ATOMS: atom_id res chain seq x y z
N MET A 1 32.72 -13.04 10.44
CA MET A 1 32.41 -11.61 10.68
C MET A 1 33.09 -11.19 11.97
N ASP A 2 34.42 -11.26 12.04
CA ASP A 2 35.13 -10.86 13.25
C ASP A 2 35.53 -9.39 13.09
N GLY A 3 34.83 -8.50 13.78
CA GLY A 3 35.23 -7.09 13.90
C GLY A 3 34.19 -6.02 13.54
N PHE A 4 33.04 -6.37 12.95
CA PHE A 4 31.96 -5.39 12.76
C PHE A 4 31.13 -5.25 14.04
N ASP A 5 31.08 -4.04 14.59
CA ASP A 5 30.21 -3.68 15.73
C ASP A 5 29.03 -2.86 15.21
N GLY A 6 27.91 -3.54 14.96
CA GLY A 6 26.69 -2.92 14.44
C GLY A 6 26.08 -1.89 15.39
N GLU A 7 26.23 -2.06 16.71
CA GLU A 7 25.73 -1.07 17.68
C GLU A 7 26.57 0.22 17.59
N LEU A 8 27.89 0.09 17.60
CA LEU A 8 28.79 1.24 17.47
C LEU A 8 28.56 1.99 16.15
N HIS A 9 28.41 1.26 15.04
CA HIS A 9 28.10 1.83 13.72
C HIS A 9 26.85 2.72 13.77
N LEU A 10 25.74 2.18 14.29
CA LEU A 10 24.48 2.93 14.41
C LEU A 10 24.58 4.11 15.37
N ARG A 11 25.32 3.98 16.48
CA ARG A 11 25.55 5.10 17.41
C ARG A 11 26.33 6.24 16.73
N LEU A 12 27.39 5.92 16.01
CA LEU A 12 28.15 6.93 15.26
C LEU A 12 27.31 7.62 14.17
N LEU A 13 26.44 6.88 13.49
CA LEU A 13 25.47 7.46 12.55
C LEU A 13 24.46 8.40 13.25
N GLY A 14 23.94 7.99 14.41
CA GLY A 14 23.06 8.81 15.23
C GLY A 14 23.71 10.12 15.66
N GLU A 15 24.95 10.08 16.15
CA GLU A 15 25.71 11.29 16.52
C GLU A 15 25.95 12.22 15.33
N ARG A 16 26.37 11.68 14.19
CA ARG A 16 26.56 12.47 12.95
C ARG A 16 25.26 13.18 12.56
N THR A 17 24.15 12.45 12.56
CA THR A 17 22.83 13.01 12.20
C THR A 17 22.38 14.10 13.16
N LEU A 18 22.64 13.93 14.47
CA LEU A 18 22.38 14.95 15.48
C LEU A 18 23.22 16.22 15.29
N LEU A 19 24.49 16.08 14.91
CA LEU A 19 25.39 17.21 14.65
C LEU A 19 25.02 17.98 13.38
N SER A 20 24.50 17.29 12.36
CA SER A 20 24.04 17.90 11.10
C SER A 20 22.70 18.65 11.21
N GLY A 21 22.08 18.71 12.40
CA GLY A 21 20.80 19.38 12.62
C GLY A 21 19.56 18.50 12.43
N GLY A 22 19.74 17.16 12.41
CA GLY A 22 18.67 16.19 12.16
C GLY A 22 18.46 15.88 10.67
N SER A 23 17.80 14.76 10.38
CA SER A 23 17.33 14.49 9.02
C SER A 23 16.24 15.52 8.70
N GLN A 24 16.47 16.34 7.66
CA GLN A 24 15.41 17.20 7.11
C GLN A 24 14.46 16.44 6.20
N ASP A 25 14.72 15.15 5.93
CA ASP A 25 13.80 14.33 5.15
C ASP A 25 12.57 14.01 6.03
N PRO A 26 11.37 14.54 5.71
CA PRO A 26 10.17 14.27 6.48
C PRO A 26 9.66 12.84 6.29
N PHE A 27 10.39 11.99 5.55
CA PHE A 27 9.88 10.75 5.00
C PHE A 27 10.80 9.54 5.21
N GLY A 28 12.02 9.75 5.72
CA GLY A 28 12.94 8.67 6.05
C GLY A 28 14.02 9.13 7.05
N ASP A 29 14.31 8.27 8.02
CA ASP A 29 15.46 8.44 8.93
C ASP A 29 16.55 7.43 8.54
N PRO A 30 17.71 7.89 8.04
CA PRO A 30 18.83 7.02 7.69
C PRO A 30 19.20 6.07 8.84
N LEU A 31 19.09 6.51 10.09
CA LEU A 31 19.36 5.66 11.25
C LEU A 31 18.39 4.47 11.34
N VAL A 32 17.10 4.71 11.08
CA VAL A 32 16.06 3.67 11.14
C VAL A 32 16.25 2.69 9.99
N GLU A 33 16.53 3.17 8.78
CA GLU A 33 16.74 2.30 7.61
C GLU A 33 17.98 1.42 7.80
N GLN A 34 19.11 1.99 8.21
CA GLN A 34 20.33 1.22 8.47
C GLN A 34 20.13 0.22 9.60
N ALA A 35 19.43 0.60 10.68
CA ALA A 35 19.09 -0.31 11.77
C ALA A 35 18.23 -1.49 11.30
N ARG A 36 17.23 -1.24 10.43
CA ARG A 36 16.38 -2.29 9.84
C ARG A 36 17.15 -3.20 8.91
N ALA A 37 18.02 -2.66 8.06
CA ALA A 37 18.86 -3.45 7.17
C ALA A 37 19.73 -4.44 7.97
N LEU A 38 20.48 -3.94 8.96
CA LEU A 38 21.34 -4.76 9.82
C LEU A 38 20.55 -5.78 10.64
N ALA A 39 19.38 -5.40 11.16
CA ALA A 39 18.54 -6.29 11.95
C ALA A 39 17.90 -7.41 11.11
N THR A 40 17.47 -7.10 9.89
CA THR A 40 16.79 -8.06 9.02
C THR A 40 17.74 -9.14 8.51
N VAL A 41 18.99 -8.78 8.21
CA VAL A 41 20.01 -9.73 7.75
C VAL A 41 20.75 -10.44 8.90
N GLY A 42 20.36 -10.17 10.15
CA GLY A 42 20.95 -10.80 11.33
C GLY A 42 22.33 -10.28 11.73
N ALA A 43 22.80 -9.16 11.16
CA ALA A 43 24.06 -8.51 11.54
C ALA A 43 23.99 -7.80 12.89
N LEU A 44 22.78 -7.44 13.34
CA LEU A 44 22.52 -6.85 14.65
C LEU A 44 21.23 -7.42 15.23
N ALA A 45 21.19 -7.69 16.52
CA ALA A 45 19.95 -8.16 17.16
C ALA A 45 18.88 -7.06 17.16
N ILE A 46 17.64 -7.40 16.79
CA ILE A 46 16.49 -6.46 16.73
C ILE A 46 16.36 -5.61 18.01
N PRO A 47 16.43 -6.18 19.24
CA PRO A 47 16.29 -5.38 20.46
C PRO A 47 17.43 -4.37 20.68
N VAL A 48 18.61 -4.62 20.11
CA VAL A 48 19.76 -3.69 20.18
C VAL A 48 19.57 -2.57 19.17
N ALA A 49 19.22 -2.92 17.92
CA ALA A 49 18.91 -1.95 16.87
C ALA A 49 17.79 -0.97 17.30
N GLN A 50 16.70 -1.50 17.86
CA GLN A 50 15.59 -0.69 18.38
C GLN A 50 16.04 0.27 19.48
N ARG A 51 16.84 -0.21 20.43
CA ARG A 51 17.32 0.63 21.54
C ARG A 51 18.14 1.82 21.06
N VAL A 52 19.01 1.61 20.07
CA VAL A 52 19.79 2.71 19.48
C VAL A 52 18.87 3.72 18.80
N VAL A 53 17.91 3.26 18.00
CA VAL A 53 16.92 4.14 17.36
C VAL A 53 16.14 4.95 18.42
N ASP A 54 15.69 4.33 19.50
CA ASP A 54 14.96 4.99 20.58
C ASP A 54 15.80 6.02 21.33
N ASP A 55 17.08 5.70 21.62
CA ASP A 55 18.04 6.61 22.25
C ASP A 55 18.18 7.91 21.43
N TYR A 56 18.37 7.79 20.11
CA TYR A 56 18.55 8.95 19.23
C TYR A 56 17.24 9.68 18.91
N ALA A 57 16.10 8.98 18.83
CA ALA A 57 14.79 9.60 18.74
C ALA A 57 14.53 10.50 19.98
N ARG A 58 14.82 9.98 21.19
CA ARG A 58 14.75 10.76 22.43
C ARG A 58 15.71 11.95 22.42
N ALA A 59 16.95 11.76 21.98
CA ALA A 59 17.93 12.85 21.90
C ALA A 59 17.48 13.97 20.96
N ARG A 60 16.87 13.64 19.81
CA ARG A 60 16.27 14.63 18.89
C ARG A 60 15.10 15.39 19.54
N ALA A 61 14.22 14.66 20.23
CA ALA A 61 13.08 15.26 20.93
C ALA A 61 13.52 16.28 21.99
N LEU A 62 14.54 15.94 22.79
CA LEU A 62 15.10 16.85 23.79
C LEU A 62 15.75 18.12 23.19
N ARG A 63 16.11 18.08 21.89
CA ARG A 63 16.68 19.22 21.16
C ARG A 63 15.66 19.98 20.31
N GLY A 64 14.38 19.61 20.37
CA GLY A 64 13.34 20.21 19.53
C GLY A 64 13.48 19.87 18.04
N LEU A 65 14.20 18.80 17.72
CA LEU A 65 14.45 18.32 16.35
C LEU A 65 13.50 17.18 15.95
N SER A 66 12.46 16.90 16.74
CA SER A 66 11.45 15.89 16.38
C SER A 66 10.54 16.39 15.28
N GLY A 67 10.35 15.54 14.26
CA GLY A 67 9.23 15.67 13.35
C GLY A 67 7.90 15.34 14.06
N PRO A 68 6.76 15.66 13.44
CA PRO A 68 5.46 15.22 13.95
C PRO A 68 5.40 13.69 13.97
N ASP A 69 4.98 13.08 15.09
CA ASP A 69 4.61 11.66 15.14
C ASP A 69 3.43 11.45 14.20
N ARG A 70 3.68 10.84 13.02
CA ARG A 70 2.65 10.68 11.98
C ARG A 70 1.78 9.44 12.16
N PHE A 71 2.23 8.46 12.93
CA PHE A 71 1.48 7.25 13.23
C PHE A 71 1.63 6.88 14.70
N GLY A 72 0.49 6.64 15.35
CA GLY A 72 0.47 6.06 16.70
C GLY A 72 1.02 4.63 16.69
N PRO A 73 1.35 4.07 17.87
CA PRO A 73 1.83 2.69 17.97
C PRO A 73 0.84 1.73 17.27
N PRO A 74 1.32 0.71 16.55
CA PRO A 74 0.45 -0.31 15.98
C PRO A 74 -0.35 -0.96 17.11
N ALA A 75 -1.66 -1.08 16.95
CA ALA A 75 -2.45 -1.71 17.99
C ALA A 75 -2.11 -3.21 18.05
N THR A 76 -1.92 -3.70 19.28
CA THR A 76 -1.49 -5.06 19.57
C THR A 76 -2.66 -6.04 19.68
N THR A 77 -3.89 -5.56 19.49
CA THR A 77 -5.11 -6.35 19.65
C THR A 77 -5.51 -7.04 18.35
N ALA A 78 -5.81 -8.33 18.44
CA ALA A 78 -6.41 -9.07 17.33
C ALA A 78 -7.72 -8.40 16.90
N PRO A 79 -8.00 -8.28 15.59
CA PRO A 79 -9.25 -7.69 15.12
C PRO A 79 -10.44 -8.51 15.63
N LEU A 80 -11.49 -7.81 16.05
CA LEU A 80 -12.74 -8.45 16.48
C LEU A 80 -13.38 -9.22 15.30
N PRO A 81 -14.18 -10.27 15.57
CA PRO A 81 -14.93 -10.96 14.54
C PRO A 81 -15.77 -9.98 13.72
N ARG A 82 -15.64 -10.06 12.39
CA ARG A 82 -16.37 -9.24 11.42
C ARG A 82 -16.74 -10.11 10.23
N ARG A 83 -17.89 -9.80 9.62
CA ARG A 83 -18.40 -10.46 8.42
C ARG A 83 -18.20 -9.54 7.23
N ILE A 84 -17.60 -10.04 6.15
CA ILE A 84 -17.31 -9.23 4.95
C ILE A 84 -18.09 -9.84 3.79
N VAL A 85 -18.97 -9.04 3.19
CA VAL A 85 -19.96 -9.56 2.25
C VAL A 85 -20.00 -8.75 0.97
N PRO A 86 -20.06 -9.41 -0.21
CA PRO A 86 -20.31 -8.71 -1.45
C PRO A 86 -21.74 -8.19 -1.46
N CYS A 87 -21.94 -7.07 -2.15
CA CYS A 87 -23.25 -6.46 -2.31
C CYS A 87 -23.54 -6.04 -3.75
N HIS A 88 -22.49 -5.60 -4.49
CA HIS A 88 -22.52 -5.23 -5.91
C HIS A 88 -23.87 -4.70 -6.41
N ARG A 89 -24.24 -3.50 -5.96
CA ARG A 89 -25.47 -2.80 -6.34
C ARG A 89 -25.16 -1.43 -6.88
N VAL A 90 -25.75 -1.07 -8.01
CA VAL A 90 -25.74 0.30 -8.53
C VAL A 90 -27.07 0.96 -8.17
N ILE A 91 -27.00 2.08 -7.47
CA ILE A 91 -28.16 2.87 -7.04
C ILE A 91 -28.10 4.21 -7.78
N GLY A 92 -29.02 4.41 -8.72
CA GLY A 92 -29.11 5.64 -9.49
C GLY A 92 -29.75 6.76 -8.67
N GLY A 93 -29.11 7.92 -8.65
CA GLY A 93 -29.60 9.12 -7.98
C GLY A 93 -29.57 10.36 -8.88
N PRO A 94 -30.26 11.44 -8.48
CA PRO A 94 -30.30 12.68 -9.27
C PRO A 94 -28.92 13.34 -9.43
N GLN A 95 -27.97 13.02 -8.54
CA GLN A 95 -26.61 13.58 -8.52
C GLN A 95 -25.56 12.66 -9.17
N GLY A 96 -25.95 11.44 -9.55
CA GLY A 96 -25.03 10.41 -10.02
C GLY A 96 -25.37 9.01 -9.52
N ASP A 97 -24.50 8.06 -9.85
CA ASP A 97 -24.64 6.66 -9.50
C ASP A 97 -23.80 6.31 -8.27
N LEU A 98 -24.42 5.67 -7.28
CA LEU A 98 -23.75 5.08 -6.13
C LEU A 98 -23.59 3.58 -6.35
N VAL A 99 -22.35 3.13 -6.53
CA VAL A 99 -22.00 1.72 -6.60
C VAL A 99 -21.62 1.24 -5.21
N LEU A 100 -22.45 0.39 -4.62
CA LEU A 100 -22.17 -0.33 -3.38
C LEU A 100 -21.47 -1.64 -3.73
N ARG A 101 -20.21 -1.79 -3.30
CA ARG A 101 -19.39 -2.94 -3.69
C ARG A 101 -19.48 -4.08 -2.69
N TYR A 102 -19.17 -3.79 -1.44
CA TYR A 102 -19.17 -4.75 -0.33
C TYR A 102 -19.44 -4.03 1.00
N ALA A 103 -19.83 -4.80 2.00
CA ALA A 103 -20.04 -4.33 3.36
C ALA A 103 -19.14 -5.09 4.34
N ILE A 104 -18.62 -4.39 5.34
CA ILE A 104 -17.90 -4.94 6.49
C ILE A 104 -18.80 -4.73 7.70
N LEU A 105 -19.34 -5.81 8.23
CA LEU A 105 -20.24 -5.79 9.39
C LEU A 105 -19.44 -6.24 10.63
N SER A 106 -19.29 -5.36 11.61
CA SER A 106 -18.65 -5.67 12.90
C SER A 106 -19.58 -5.29 14.05
N GLN A 107 -19.17 -5.59 15.28
CA GLN A 107 -19.92 -5.19 16.48
C GLN A 107 -19.81 -3.69 16.79
N THR A 108 -18.76 -3.01 16.32
CA THR A 108 -18.45 -1.63 16.70
C THR A 108 -18.86 -0.63 15.61
N GLU A 109 -18.67 -0.99 14.35
CA GLU A 109 -19.12 -0.20 13.20
C GLU A 109 -19.48 -1.07 11.99
N THR A 110 -20.25 -0.49 11.08
CA THR A 110 -20.44 -1.03 9.73
C THR A 110 -19.73 -0.13 8.74
N ARG A 111 -18.93 -0.69 7.85
CA ARG A 111 -18.31 0.04 6.74
C ARG A 111 -18.88 -0.42 5.41
N LEU A 112 -19.38 0.51 4.60
CA LEU A 112 -19.86 0.24 3.26
C LEU A 112 -18.85 0.78 2.24
N ALA A 113 -18.30 -0.10 1.42
CA ALA A 113 -17.39 0.28 0.37
C ALA A 113 -18.17 0.78 -0.85
N ILE A 114 -17.96 2.05 -1.21
CA ILE A 114 -18.73 2.72 -2.25
C ILE A 114 -17.84 3.33 -3.32
N THR A 115 -18.40 3.45 -4.52
CA THR A 115 -17.93 4.35 -5.58
C THR A 115 -19.08 5.24 -5.99
N PHE A 116 -18.93 6.55 -5.84
CA PHE A 116 -19.91 7.53 -6.30
C PHE A 116 -19.43 8.16 -7.60
N ARG A 117 -20.23 8.07 -8.66
CA ARG A 117 -19.96 8.68 -9.98
C ARG A 117 -20.94 9.81 -10.20
N SER A 118 -20.47 11.05 -10.19
CA SER A 118 -21.34 12.21 -10.40
C SER A 118 -21.69 12.40 -11.88
N ASN A 119 -22.94 12.78 -12.13
CA ASN A 119 -23.42 13.22 -13.44
C ASN A 119 -23.14 14.71 -13.72
N ALA A 120 -22.40 15.40 -12.84
CA ALA A 120 -22.06 16.80 -13.00
C ALA A 120 -21.27 17.05 -14.29
N GLN A 121 -21.65 18.09 -15.03
CA GLN A 121 -20.92 18.49 -16.22
C GLN A 121 -19.66 19.28 -15.83
N VAL A 122 -18.51 18.62 -15.92
CA VAL A 122 -17.20 19.21 -15.61
C VAL A 122 -16.35 19.24 -16.89
N PRO A 123 -15.62 20.35 -17.17
CA PRO A 123 -14.73 20.43 -18.33
C PRO A 123 -13.74 19.25 -18.37
N PRO A 124 -13.40 18.70 -19.56
CA PRO A 124 -12.52 17.54 -19.67
C PRO A 124 -11.18 17.69 -18.92
N ALA A 125 -10.57 18.88 -18.99
CA ALA A 125 -9.31 19.20 -18.31
C ALA A 125 -9.41 19.20 -16.76
N ALA A 126 -10.62 19.27 -16.20
CA ALA A 126 -10.87 19.27 -14.76
C ALA A 126 -11.23 17.88 -14.23
N ARG A 127 -11.68 16.94 -15.08
CA ARG A 127 -12.18 15.61 -14.66
C ARG A 127 -11.13 14.76 -13.93
N GLN A 128 -9.85 14.90 -14.27
CA GLN A 128 -8.76 14.12 -13.65
C GLN A 128 -8.08 14.87 -12.49
N ARG A 129 -8.53 16.08 -12.14
CA ARG A 129 -7.91 16.80 -11.03
C ARG A 129 -8.28 16.10 -9.71
N PRO A 130 -7.30 15.83 -8.83
CA PRO A 130 -7.58 15.42 -7.47
C PRO A 130 -8.52 16.45 -6.84
N ALA A 131 -9.60 15.98 -6.25
CA ALA A 131 -10.54 16.84 -5.58
C ALA A 131 -10.98 16.20 -4.28
N GLY A 132 -11.09 17.03 -3.23
CA GLY A 132 -12.00 16.71 -2.14
C GLY A 132 -13.42 16.56 -2.69
N MET A 133 -14.33 15.97 -1.91
CA MET A 133 -15.76 16.02 -2.22
C MET A 133 -16.17 17.46 -2.60
N PRO A 134 -17.08 17.67 -3.58
CA PRO A 134 -17.36 18.98 -4.14
C PRO A 134 -17.65 20.00 -3.04
N ALA A 135 -17.15 21.23 -3.15
CA ALA A 135 -17.50 22.30 -2.22
C ALA A 135 -19.03 22.52 -2.23
N GLY A 136 -19.70 22.21 -1.12
CA GLY A 136 -21.16 22.09 -0.99
C GLY A 136 -21.63 20.71 -0.50
N LEU A 137 -20.79 19.69 -0.69
CA LEU A 137 -20.79 18.37 -0.06
C LEU A 137 -19.60 18.29 0.91
N THR A 138 -19.51 19.24 1.85
CA THR A 138 -18.45 19.28 2.88
C THR A 138 -18.58 18.17 3.93
N SER A 139 -19.65 17.39 3.83
CA SER A 139 -19.83 16.08 4.41
C SER A 139 -20.33 15.18 3.29
N VAL A 140 -19.99 13.90 3.32
CA VAL A 140 -20.81 12.92 2.61
C VAL A 140 -22.26 13.14 3.04
N PRO A 141 -23.23 13.17 2.10
CA PRO A 141 -24.62 13.30 2.49
C PRO A 141 -24.89 12.23 3.54
N SER A 142 -25.51 12.60 4.65
CA SER A 142 -25.90 11.62 5.66
C SER A 142 -26.77 10.58 4.98
N ILE A 143 -26.20 9.41 4.69
CA ILE A 143 -26.90 8.32 4.01
C ILE A 143 -27.53 7.48 5.11
N ALA A 144 -28.86 7.44 5.12
CA ALA A 144 -29.60 6.50 5.95
C ALA A 144 -29.55 5.11 5.33
N VAL A 145 -29.20 4.12 6.14
CA VAL A 145 -29.10 2.71 5.79
C VAL A 145 -30.02 1.94 6.71
N THR A 146 -30.97 1.20 6.14
CA THR A 146 -31.89 0.36 6.90
C THR A 146 -31.51 -1.10 6.74
N ASP A 147 -31.45 -1.87 7.83
CA ASP A 147 -31.17 -3.30 7.81
C ASP A 147 -32.43 -4.18 7.71
N ASP A 148 -32.23 -5.49 7.66
CA ASP A 148 -33.27 -6.50 7.56
C ASP A 148 -34.15 -6.68 8.81
N ARG A 149 -33.81 -5.96 9.89
CA ARG A 149 -34.57 -5.88 11.13
C ARG A 149 -35.32 -4.56 11.25
N GLY A 150 -35.20 -3.68 10.25
CA GLY A 150 -35.80 -2.35 10.24
C GLY A 150 -35.03 -1.30 11.06
N ASN A 151 -33.79 -1.58 11.46
CA ASN A 151 -32.94 -0.58 12.10
C ASN A 151 -32.38 0.36 11.04
N THR A 152 -32.62 1.66 11.20
CA THR A 152 -32.04 2.69 10.34
C THR A 152 -30.89 3.38 11.04
N VAL A 153 -29.71 3.35 10.42
CA VAL A 153 -28.51 4.06 10.86
C VAL A 153 -28.05 5.03 9.79
N THR A 154 -27.69 6.23 10.20
CA THR A 154 -27.14 7.23 9.29
C THR A 154 -25.61 7.17 9.29
N SER A 155 -25.00 7.34 8.11
CA SER A 155 -23.54 7.43 7.99
C SER A 155 -22.97 8.54 8.87
N SER A 156 -22.00 8.20 9.71
CA SER A 156 -21.32 9.11 10.65
C SER A 156 -20.07 9.74 10.03
N ALA A 157 -19.41 9.04 9.11
CA ALA A 157 -18.21 9.51 8.46
C ALA A 157 -18.06 8.90 7.06
N PHE A 158 -17.20 9.53 6.28
CA PHE A 158 -16.66 8.96 5.06
C PHE A 158 -15.15 9.09 5.03
N SER A 159 -14.49 8.04 4.57
CA SER A 159 -13.05 8.03 4.31
C SER A 159 -12.83 7.60 2.88
N GLY A 160 -12.03 8.34 2.12
CA GLY A 160 -11.87 8.07 0.70
C GLY A 160 -11.27 9.24 -0.05
N GLY A 161 -11.07 9.04 -1.34
CA GLY A 161 -10.50 10.02 -2.25
C GLY A 161 -11.17 9.96 -3.60
N GLY A 162 -10.90 10.93 -4.45
CA GLY A 162 -11.51 10.97 -5.76
C GLY A 162 -11.06 12.12 -6.64
N THR A 163 -11.78 12.22 -7.73
CA THR A 163 -11.74 13.31 -8.70
C THR A 163 -13.04 14.09 -8.61
N LEU A 164 -13.17 15.16 -9.41
CA LEU A 164 -14.41 15.94 -9.48
C LEU A 164 -15.64 15.19 -10.00
N VAL A 165 -15.48 13.99 -10.56
CA VAL A 165 -16.59 13.20 -11.14
C VAL A 165 -16.73 11.82 -10.54
N GLN A 166 -15.75 11.36 -9.76
CA GLN A 166 -15.77 10.02 -9.18
C GLN A 166 -15.03 10.00 -7.84
N TRP A 167 -15.70 9.48 -6.81
CA TRP A 167 -15.13 9.27 -5.48
C TRP A 167 -15.23 7.81 -5.09
N ARG A 168 -14.18 7.32 -4.44
CA ARG A 168 -14.06 5.94 -3.95
C ARG A 168 -13.70 5.97 -2.47
N GLY A 169 -14.39 5.20 -1.66
CA GLY A 169 -14.15 5.17 -0.22
C GLY A 169 -15.12 4.32 0.58
N PHE A 170 -15.13 4.55 1.88
CA PHE A 170 -15.97 3.87 2.85
C PHE A 170 -16.93 4.85 3.51
N LEU A 171 -18.21 4.49 3.55
CA LEU A 171 -19.18 5.04 4.49
C LEU A 171 -19.06 4.29 5.80
N THR A 172 -18.88 5.00 6.91
CA THR A 172 -18.88 4.42 8.25
C THR A 172 -20.23 4.67 8.91
N LEU A 173 -20.85 3.63 9.45
CA LEU A 173 -22.10 3.67 10.20
C LEU A 173 -21.79 3.39 11.68
N ARG A 174 -22.24 4.29 12.55
CA ARG A 174 -22.18 4.13 14.02
C ARG A 174 -23.51 4.62 14.61
N PRO A 175 -24.27 3.78 15.36
CA PRO A 175 -23.95 2.41 15.78
C PRO A 175 -23.86 1.41 14.61
N ALA A 176 -23.22 0.26 14.83
CA ALA A 176 -23.11 -0.77 13.81
C ALA A 176 -24.47 -1.41 13.50
N LEU A 177 -24.67 -1.83 12.25
CA LEU A 177 -25.69 -2.81 11.90
C LEU A 177 -25.27 -4.18 12.44
N ALA A 178 -26.26 -5.06 12.62
CA ALA A 178 -25.99 -6.38 13.15
C ALA A 178 -25.09 -7.22 12.21
N PRO A 179 -24.09 -7.98 12.73
CA PRO A 179 -23.15 -8.76 11.91
C PRO A 179 -23.81 -9.78 10.96
N ASP A 180 -25.00 -10.26 11.28
CA ASP A 180 -25.75 -11.25 10.52
C ASP A 180 -26.82 -10.62 9.60
N THR A 181 -26.80 -9.30 9.40
CA THR A 181 -27.70 -8.59 8.46
C THR A 181 -27.69 -9.24 7.08
N GLY A 182 -28.86 -9.61 6.56
CA GLY A 182 -29.02 -10.27 5.25
C GLY A 182 -29.17 -9.30 4.07
N TRP A 183 -29.69 -8.09 4.30
CA TRP A 183 -29.83 -7.06 3.27
C TRP A 183 -29.78 -5.67 3.90
N ILE A 184 -29.42 -4.67 3.09
CA ILE A 184 -29.48 -3.27 3.46
C ILE A 184 -30.24 -2.47 2.42
N GLU A 185 -30.96 -1.43 2.84
CA GLU A 185 -31.68 -0.50 1.98
C GLU A 185 -31.06 0.89 2.09
N LEU A 186 -30.74 1.48 0.94
CA LEU A 186 -30.18 2.82 0.80
C LEU A 186 -30.91 3.53 -0.33
N TYR A 187 -31.34 4.77 -0.12
CA TYR A 187 -32.11 5.54 -1.12
C TYR A 187 -33.37 4.82 -1.65
N GLY A 188 -34.01 3.98 -0.82
CA GLY A 188 -35.20 3.21 -1.23
C GLY A 188 -34.89 1.97 -2.08
N GLU A 189 -33.61 1.69 -2.33
CA GLU A 189 -33.15 0.53 -3.09
C GLU A 189 -32.56 -0.51 -2.13
N ARG A 190 -33.07 -1.73 -2.22
CA ARG A 190 -32.57 -2.86 -1.45
C ARG A 190 -31.37 -3.50 -2.14
N ALA A 191 -30.35 -3.81 -1.35
CA ALA A 191 -29.16 -4.52 -1.76
C ALA A 191 -28.96 -5.74 -0.85
N ASP A 192 -29.06 -6.94 -1.44
CA ASP A 192 -28.85 -8.18 -0.70
C ASP A 192 -27.35 -8.36 -0.38
N LEU A 193 -27.05 -8.85 0.81
CA LEU A 193 -25.69 -9.12 1.25
C LEU A 193 -25.39 -10.60 1.02
N GLY A 194 -24.36 -10.86 0.22
CA GLY A 194 -23.96 -12.20 -0.17
C GLY A 194 -23.46 -13.06 1.00
N PRO A 195 -23.06 -14.32 0.71
CA PRO A 195 -22.40 -15.16 1.69
C PRO A 195 -21.11 -14.49 2.18
N ASP A 196 -20.71 -14.83 3.40
CA ASP A 196 -19.41 -14.42 3.95
C ASP A 196 -18.26 -15.04 3.14
N LEU A 197 -17.05 -14.56 3.39
CA LEU A 197 -15.84 -15.00 2.72
C LEU A 197 -15.72 -16.54 2.77
N GLY A 198 -15.70 -17.17 1.60
CA GLY A 198 -15.36 -18.60 1.47
C GLY A 198 -13.85 -18.80 1.55
N ASP A 199 -13.41 -20.02 1.87
CA ASP A 199 -12.00 -20.40 1.85
C ASP A 199 -11.43 -20.28 0.43
N ARG A 200 -10.82 -19.13 0.14
CA ARG A 200 -10.02 -18.91 -1.07
C ARG A 200 -8.63 -19.49 -0.86
N MET A 201 -8.00 -19.95 -1.94
CA MET A 201 -6.68 -20.56 -1.88
C MET A 201 -5.61 -19.51 -1.56
N VAL A 202 -5.21 -19.46 -0.29
CA VAL A 202 -4.07 -18.68 0.19
C VAL A 202 -2.94 -19.63 0.55
N THR A 203 -1.75 -19.35 0.03
CA THR A 203 -0.52 -20.08 0.38
C THR A 203 0.42 -19.17 1.14
N ILE A 204 0.98 -19.66 2.25
CA ILE A 204 2.03 -18.96 3.00
C ILE A 204 3.35 -19.68 2.76
N GLU A 205 4.36 -18.94 2.32
CA GLU A 205 5.70 -19.44 2.11
C GLU A 205 6.66 -18.72 3.07
N ASN A 206 7.31 -19.47 3.94
CA ASN A 206 8.31 -18.93 4.84
C ASN A 206 9.67 -18.91 4.14
N PHE A 207 10.41 -17.83 4.34
CA PHE A 207 11.73 -17.69 3.77
C PHE A 207 12.81 -18.28 4.67
N THR A 208 13.89 -18.75 4.05
CA THR A 208 15.12 -19.13 4.74
C THR A 208 16.02 -17.91 4.95
N GLU A 209 17.02 -18.04 5.84
CA GLU A 209 18.00 -16.98 6.12
C GLU A 209 18.98 -16.76 4.96
N THR A 210 19.16 -17.75 4.08
CA THR A 210 20.18 -17.77 3.02
C THR A 210 20.12 -16.58 2.06
N ASP A 211 18.92 -16.00 1.86
CA ASP A 211 18.69 -14.92 0.87
C ASP A 211 18.27 -13.58 1.51
N ALA A 212 18.63 -13.35 2.78
CA ALA A 212 18.13 -12.18 3.53
C ALA A 212 18.54 -10.83 2.91
N VAL A 213 19.79 -10.72 2.43
CA VAL A 213 20.32 -9.49 1.80
C VAL A 213 19.58 -9.19 0.49
N GLU A 214 19.52 -10.15 -0.43
CA GLU A 214 18.86 -9.99 -1.73
C GLU A 214 17.38 -9.62 -1.55
N ARG A 215 16.69 -10.29 -0.61
CA ARG A 215 15.30 -10.00 -0.28
C ARG A 215 15.10 -8.61 0.29
N TYR A 216 15.99 -8.17 1.18
CA TYR A 216 15.92 -6.83 1.75
C TYR A 216 16.07 -5.76 0.66
N LEU A 217 17.05 -5.93 -0.24
CA LEU A 217 17.26 -5.03 -1.36
C LEU A 217 16.08 -5.04 -2.35
N ALA A 218 15.50 -6.21 -2.62
CA ALA A 218 14.29 -6.33 -3.44
C ALA A 218 13.08 -5.59 -2.81
N GLN A 219 12.95 -5.63 -1.48
CA GLN A 219 11.93 -4.84 -0.78
C GLN A 219 12.18 -3.34 -0.88
N CYS A 220 13.44 -2.89 -0.79
CA CYS A 220 13.80 -1.47 -1.01
C CYS A 220 13.43 -1.04 -2.44
N LEU A 221 13.68 -1.88 -3.45
CA LEU A 221 13.27 -1.62 -4.84
C LEU A 221 11.74 -1.56 -4.99
N ALA A 222 11.01 -2.50 -4.39
CA ALA A 222 9.55 -2.51 -4.41
C ALA A 222 8.94 -1.27 -3.72
N ALA A 223 9.63 -0.72 -2.72
CA ALA A 223 9.26 0.51 -2.04
C ALA A 223 9.66 1.78 -2.82
N THR A 224 10.50 1.68 -3.85
CA THR A 224 11.06 2.85 -4.57
C THR A 224 10.02 3.61 -5.39
N SER A 225 8.95 2.96 -5.85
CA SER A 225 7.85 3.63 -6.55
C SER A 225 6.86 4.32 -5.60
N GLN A 226 7.01 4.14 -4.30
CA GLN A 226 6.12 4.70 -3.28
C GLN A 226 6.57 6.12 -2.97
N ARG A 227 5.64 7.08 -3.00
CA ARG A 227 5.88 8.44 -2.52
C ARG A 227 4.96 8.74 -1.35
N PRO A 228 5.50 9.19 -0.22
CA PRO A 228 6.94 9.27 0.10
C PRO A 228 7.64 7.90 0.14
N HIS A 229 8.95 7.84 -0.14
CA HIS A 229 9.70 6.57 -0.14
C HIS A 229 9.77 6.01 1.29
N SER A 230 9.30 4.79 1.50
CA SER A 230 9.38 4.11 2.80
C SER A 230 10.73 3.49 3.10
N ARG A 231 11.60 3.34 2.09
CA ARG A 231 12.93 2.76 2.28
C ARG A 231 13.95 3.48 1.43
N SER A 232 15.14 3.63 1.99
CA SER A 232 16.29 4.16 1.28
C SER A 232 17.23 3.03 0.89
N LEU A 233 17.27 2.71 -0.41
CA LEU A 233 18.20 1.72 -0.93
C LEU A 233 19.65 2.10 -0.64
N TYR A 234 19.99 3.39 -0.71
CA TYR A 234 21.35 3.87 -0.48
C TYR A 234 21.78 3.69 0.98
N ASP A 235 20.91 4.03 1.93
CA ASP A 235 21.21 3.83 3.35
C ASP A 235 21.35 2.34 3.67
N ALA A 236 20.47 1.51 3.12
CA ALA A 236 20.55 0.05 3.26
C ALA A 236 21.89 -0.49 2.73
N LEU A 237 22.30 -0.09 1.52
CA LEU A 237 23.57 -0.51 0.92
C LEU A 237 24.77 -0.03 1.74
N GLU A 238 24.76 1.20 2.26
CA GLU A 238 25.83 1.71 3.14
C GLU A 238 25.99 0.82 4.38
N ALA A 239 24.89 0.49 5.06
CA ALA A 239 24.92 -0.36 6.25
C ALA A 239 25.40 -1.79 5.93
N LEU A 240 24.91 -2.39 4.85
CA LEU A 240 25.27 -3.75 4.44
C LEU A 240 26.73 -3.84 3.98
N ALA A 241 27.23 -2.82 3.27
CA ALA A 241 28.63 -2.72 2.90
C ALA A 241 29.54 -2.54 4.14
N ALA A 242 29.13 -1.70 5.11
CA ALA A 242 29.86 -1.53 6.36
C ALA A 242 29.95 -2.84 7.17
N ALA A 243 28.91 -3.67 7.12
CA ALA A 243 28.89 -5.01 7.73
C ALA A 243 29.69 -6.06 6.93
N GLY A 244 30.20 -5.73 5.74
CA GLY A 244 30.87 -6.67 4.84
C GLY A 244 29.95 -7.71 4.22
N LEU A 245 28.64 -7.44 4.18
CA LEU A 245 27.62 -8.34 3.61
C LEU A 245 27.37 -8.08 2.13
N VAL A 246 27.82 -6.93 1.63
CA VAL A 246 27.72 -6.52 0.23
C VAL A 246 29.06 -5.94 -0.20
N ASP A 247 29.54 -6.38 -1.37
CA ASP A 247 30.67 -5.74 -2.04
C ASP A 247 30.11 -4.63 -2.96
N PRO A 248 30.46 -3.34 -2.75
CA PRO A 248 29.98 -2.25 -3.61
C PRO A 248 30.45 -2.39 -5.07
N ASP A 249 31.53 -3.13 -5.33
CA ASP A 249 32.04 -3.37 -6.68
C ASP A 249 31.38 -4.60 -7.35
N ASP A 250 30.46 -5.29 -6.68
CA ASP A 250 29.71 -6.42 -7.24
C ASP A 250 28.77 -5.94 -8.38
N PRO A 251 28.85 -6.52 -9.58
CA PRO A 251 27.94 -6.19 -10.69
C PRO A 251 26.43 -6.37 -10.35
N ALA A 252 26.07 -7.21 -9.38
CA ALA A 252 24.69 -7.34 -8.91
C ALA A 252 24.19 -6.07 -8.20
N ILE A 253 25.07 -5.37 -7.48
CA ILE A 253 24.74 -4.09 -6.81
C ILE A 253 24.60 -2.98 -7.84
N ALA A 254 25.49 -2.93 -8.83
CA ALA A 254 25.34 -2.01 -9.96
C ALA A 254 23.99 -2.22 -10.70
N THR A 255 23.57 -3.48 -10.86
CA THR A 255 22.26 -3.82 -11.45
C THR A 255 21.10 -3.35 -10.58
N THR A 256 21.18 -3.55 -9.26
CA THR A 256 20.18 -3.10 -8.28
C THR A 256 20.02 -1.58 -8.31
N LEU A 257 21.13 -0.84 -8.34
CA LEU A 257 21.12 0.63 -8.44
C LEU A 257 20.53 1.11 -9.77
N ALA A 258 20.82 0.43 -10.88
CA ALA A 258 20.24 0.75 -12.18
C ALA A 258 18.72 0.56 -12.21
N ILE A 259 18.21 -0.52 -11.58
CA ILE A 259 16.77 -0.75 -11.42
C ILE A 259 16.15 0.36 -10.57
N HIS A 260 16.75 0.67 -9.42
CA HIS A 260 16.28 1.75 -8.54
C HIS A 260 16.16 3.07 -9.30
N GLN A 261 17.21 3.46 -10.03
CA GLN A 261 17.22 4.68 -10.82
C GLN A 261 16.12 4.69 -11.89
N ALA A 262 15.89 3.57 -12.58
CA ALA A 262 14.79 3.44 -13.52
C ALA A 262 13.44 3.65 -12.82
N LEU A 263 13.19 2.97 -11.70
CA LEU A 263 11.95 3.10 -10.93
C LEU A 263 11.72 4.52 -10.42
N THR A 264 12.76 5.21 -9.91
CA THR A 264 12.65 6.61 -9.46
C THR A 264 12.26 7.56 -10.60
N GLN A 265 12.75 7.30 -11.82
CA GLN A 265 12.37 8.09 -13.00
C GLN A 265 10.92 7.86 -13.43
N LEU A 266 10.36 6.68 -13.15
CA LEU A 266 8.97 6.33 -13.46
C LEU A 266 7.99 6.86 -12.41
N GLY A 267 8.34 6.81 -11.12
CA GLY A 267 7.49 7.21 -9.98
C GLY A 267 7.40 8.72 -9.71
N GLY A 268 7.82 9.58 -10.64
CA GLY A 268 7.76 11.04 -10.48
C GLY A 268 6.39 11.63 -10.84
N PRO A 269 5.83 12.57 -10.07
CA PRO A 269 4.71 13.35 -10.56
C PRO A 269 5.16 14.13 -11.80
N ARG A 270 4.38 14.07 -12.89
CA ARG A 270 4.46 15.03 -14.00
C ARG A 270 3.98 16.41 -13.49
N VAL A 271 4.70 17.01 -12.54
CA VAL A 271 4.63 18.46 -12.37
C VAL A 271 5.41 19.04 -13.54
N PRO A 272 4.78 19.80 -14.46
CA PRO A 272 5.56 20.54 -15.43
C PRO A 272 6.47 21.48 -14.63
N PRO A 273 7.80 21.46 -14.81
CA PRO A 273 8.62 22.50 -14.22
C PRO A 273 8.07 23.86 -14.68
N PRO A 274 8.05 24.90 -13.81
CA PRO A 274 7.78 26.25 -14.29
C PRO A 274 8.75 26.54 -15.43
N MET A 275 8.22 26.75 -16.64
CA MET A 275 9.01 26.86 -17.88
C MET A 275 10.20 27.82 -17.68
N PRO A 276 11.45 27.32 -17.71
CA PRO A 276 12.59 28.14 -18.07
C PRO A 276 12.66 28.22 -19.60
N PRO A 277 13.31 29.24 -20.19
CA PRO A 277 13.47 29.33 -21.64
C PRO A 277 14.17 28.09 -22.20
N ALA A 278 13.76 27.72 -23.41
CA ALA A 278 14.07 26.48 -24.13
C ALA A 278 15.49 25.92 -23.86
N ARG A 279 15.56 24.86 -23.03
CA ARG A 279 16.72 23.99 -22.96
C ARG A 279 16.65 22.94 -24.07
N PRO A 280 17.80 22.49 -24.62
CA PRO A 280 17.83 21.42 -25.62
C PRO A 280 17.13 20.17 -25.08
N ALA A 281 16.49 19.42 -25.97
CA ALA A 281 15.82 18.17 -25.65
C ALA A 281 16.71 17.28 -24.76
N PRO A 282 16.17 16.68 -23.68
CA PRO A 282 16.93 15.75 -22.87
C PRO A 282 17.43 14.59 -23.75
N PRO A 283 18.63 14.05 -23.49
CA PRO A 283 19.11 12.88 -24.18
C PRO A 283 18.09 11.73 -24.06
N ALA A 284 18.00 10.92 -25.11
CA ALA A 284 17.12 9.76 -25.16
C ALA A 284 17.23 8.93 -23.86
N GLN A 285 16.09 8.46 -23.36
CA GLN A 285 16.02 7.56 -22.21
C GLN A 285 17.08 6.46 -22.35
N PRO A 286 17.93 6.22 -21.33
CA PRO A 286 18.83 5.09 -21.37
C PRO A 286 17.97 3.83 -21.51
N ALA A 287 18.24 3.03 -22.55
CA ALA A 287 17.60 1.75 -22.71
C ALA A 287 17.81 0.93 -21.42
N PRO A 288 16.78 0.24 -20.91
CA PRO A 288 16.96 -0.64 -19.75
C PRO A 288 18.11 -1.61 -20.04
N PRO A 289 18.93 -1.96 -19.02
CA PRO A 289 20.07 -2.85 -19.22
C PRO A 289 19.62 -4.14 -19.91
N ALA A 290 20.38 -4.59 -20.91
CA ALA A 290 19.95 -5.52 -21.94
C ALA A 290 19.54 -6.92 -21.43
N ARG A 291 19.73 -7.24 -20.14
CA ARG A 291 19.29 -8.48 -19.49
C ARG A 291 18.95 -8.24 -18.01
N LEU A 292 17.80 -7.63 -17.75
CA LEU A 292 17.22 -7.62 -16.40
C LEU A 292 16.62 -8.99 -16.09
N ALA A 293 16.76 -9.42 -14.84
CA ALA A 293 16.01 -10.55 -14.30
C ALA A 293 14.54 -10.17 -14.06
N GLU A 294 13.66 -11.16 -14.02
CA GLU A 294 12.31 -10.96 -13.50
C GLU A 294 12.37 -10.66 -12.00
N PRO A 295 11.45 -9.85 -11.44
CA PRO A 295 10.26 -9.25 -12.08
C PRO A 295 10.52 -7.92 -12.83
N TRP A 296 11.74 -7.38 -12.74
CA TRP A 296 12.06 -6.00 -13.18
C TRP A 296 11.98 -5.82 -14.68
N ARG A 297 12.35 -6.86 -15.43
CA ARG A 297 12.26 -6.86 -16.89
C ARG A 297 10.80 -6.66 -17.34
N SER A 298 9.87 -7.49 -16.87
CA SER A 298 8.45 -7.37 -17.22
C SER A 298 7.90 -5.97 -16.88
N LEU A 299 8.18 -5.47 -15.68
CA LEU A 299 7.69 -4.18 -15.20
C LEU A 299 8.13 -3.02 -16.10
N LEU A 300 9.42 -2.95 -16.43
CA LEU A 300 9.99 -1.84 -17.18
C LEU A 300 9.61 -1.89 -18.66
N VAL A 301 9.49 -3.08 -19.26
CA VAL A 301 9.07 -3.23 -20.67
C VAL A 301 7.62 -2.81 -20.86
N ARG A 302 6.75 -3.09 -19.89
CA ARG A 302 5.32 -2.80 -19.97
C ARG A 302 4.94 -1.45 -19.38
N HIS A 303 5.90 -0.67 -18.89
CA HIS A 303 5.62 0.64 -18.32
C HIS A 303 4.94 1.57 -19.35
N GLY A 304 3.80 2.15 -18.96
CA GLY A 304 3.02 3.05 -19.81
C GLY A 304 2.15 2.34 -20.86
N ASN A 305 2.14 1.00 -20.91
CA ASN A 305 1.20 0.26 -21.73
C ASN A 305 -0.21 0.42 -21.17
N THR A 306 -1.15 0.70 -22.07
CA THR A 306 -2.59 0.74 -21.81
C THR A 306 -3.30 -0.41 -22.53
N GLY A 307 -4.60 -0.55 -22.31
CA GLY A 307 -5.41 -1.62 -22.88
C GLY A 307 -5.51 -2.84 -21.98
N GLY A 308 -5.44 -2.62 -20.66
CA GLY A 308 -5.77 -3.66 -19.70
C GLY A 308 -7.24 -4.05 -19.73
N SER A 309 -7.56 -5.22 -19.15
CA SER A 309 -8.95 -5.62 -18.94
C SER A 309 -9.67 -4.61 -18.05
N GLU A 310 -10.91 -4.27 -18.36
CA GLU A 310 -11.75 -3.42 -17.52
C GLU A 310 -12.77 -4.28 -16.78
N GLY A 311 -12.86 -4.10 -15.47
CA GLY A 311 -13.81 -4.86 -14.68
C GLY A 311 -13.61 -4.69 -13.18
N THR A 312 -14.59 -5.16 -12.41
CA THR A 312 -14.53 -5.20 -10.96
C THR A 312 -14.82 -6.62 -10.50
N LEU A 313 -14.08 -7.06 -9.49
CA LEU A 313 -14.21 -8.38 -8.89
C LEU A 313 -14.14 -8.23 -7.37
N PHE A 314 -15.12 -8.76 -6.66
CA PHE A 314 -14.96 -9.00 -5.22
C PHE A 314 -14.14 -10.27 -5.01
N VAL A 315 -13.06 -10.14 -4.25
CA VAL A 315 -12.15 -11.24 -3.99
C VAL A 315 -12.47 -11.86 -2.64
N GLY A 316 -12.47 -11.04 -1.58
CA GLY A 316 -12.83 -11.48 -0.25
C GLY A 316 -11.94 -12.62 0.26
N ALA A 317 -10.62 -12.45 0.20
CA ALA A 317 -9.67 -13.47 0.63
C ALA A 317 -8.90 -13.01 1.86
N ALA A 318 -8.94 -13.80 2.93
CA ALA A 318 -8.18 -13.55 4.16
C ALA A 318 -6.97 -14.48 4.23
N THR A 319 -5.81 -13.95 4.60
CA THR A 319 -4.62 -14.77 4.85
C THR A 319 -4.66 -15.32 6.27
N PRO A 320 -4.15 -16.54 6.51
CA PRO A 320 -3.69 -16.92 7.84
C PRO A 320 -2.69 -15.89 8.39
N VAL A 321 -2.46 -15.89 9.70
CA VAL A 321 -1.41 -15.04 10.30
C VAL A 321 -0.03 -15.51 9.81
N PHE A 322 0.76 -14.60 9.25
CA PHE A 322 2.14 -14.82 8.85
C PHE A 322 2.99 -13.63 9.29
N ASP A 323 4.19 -13.85 9.82
CA ASP A 323 5.05 -12.79 10.37
C ASP A 323 4.32 -11.82 11.34
N ARG A 324 3.41 -12.36 12.16
CA ARG A 324 2.53 -11.63 13.10
C ARG A 324 1.49 -10.70 12.47
N ILE A 325 1.35 -10.73 11.14
CA ILE A 325 0.35 -9.95 10.41
C ILE A 325 -0.69 -10.86 9.76
N SER A 326 -1.87 -10.32 9.48
CA SER A 326 -2.87 -10.96 8.61
C SER A 326 -3.41 -9.93 7.64
N ALA A 327 -3.75 -10.35 6.43
CA ALA A 327 -4.27 -9.48 5.39
C ALA A 327 -5.64 -9.96 4.91
N VAL A 328 -6.49 -9.03 4.51
CA VAL A 328 -7.71 -9.31 3.76
C VAL A 328 -7.67 -8.53 2.46
N LEU A 329 -7.70 -9.24 1.33
CA LEU A 329 -7.92 -8.68 0.00
C LEU A 329 -9.43 -8.61 -0.25
N LEU A 330 -9.96 -7.40 -0.37
CA LEU A 330 -11.39 -7.16 -0.42
C LEU A 330 -11.89 -7.18 -1.87
N ASP A 331 -11.35 -6.31 -2.71
CA ASP A 331 -11.75 -6.18 -4.10
C ASP A 331 -10.56 -5.97 -5.05
N LEU A 332 -10.85 -6.14 -6.33
CA LEU A 332 -9.95 -5.84 -7.45
C LEU A 332 -10.74 -5.06 -8.50
N VAL A 333 -10.23 -3.90 -8.90
CA VAL A 333 -10.80 -3.07 -9.96
C VAL A 333 -9.73 -2.83 -11.01
N SER A 334 -9.95 -3.34 -12.22
CA SER A 334 -9.03 -3.18 -13.34
C SER A 334 -9.52 -2.11 -14.31
N SER A 335 -8.58 -1.36 -14.88
CA SER A 335 -8.82 -0.32 -15.88
C SER A 335 -7.82 -0.43 -17.03
N ASP A 336 -7.98 0.45 -18.02
CA ASP A 336 -7.09 0.53 -19.18
C ASP A 336 -5.61 0.75 -18.84
N GLY A 337 -5.31 1.44 -17.74
CA GLY A 337 -3.96 1.88 -17.35
C GLY A 337 -3.34 1.16 -16.14
N GLY A 338 -4.08 0.29 -15.46
CA GLY A 338 -3.65 -0.33 -14.21
C GLY A 338 -4.77 -1.15 -13.55
N PHE A 339 -4.53 -1.60 -12.33
CA PHE A 339 -5.60 -2.13 -11.49
C PHE A 339 -5.40 -1.73 -10.04
N GLN A 340 -6.48 -1.70 -9.28
CA GLN A 340 -6.50 -1.29 -7.88
C GLN A 340 -7.04 -2.44 -7.03
N CYS A 341 -6.51 -2.57 -5.81
CA CYS A 341 -7.04 -3.52 -4.83
C CYS A 341 -7.20 -2.85 -3.48
N ASP A 342 -8.33 -3.08 -2.81
CA ASP A 342 -8.48 -2.70 -1.41
C ASP A 342 -7.98 -3.82 -0.50
N PHE A 343 -7.16 -3.43 0.48
CA PHE A 343 -6.60 -4.30 1.49
C PHE A 343 -6.90 -3.80 2.90
N GLU A 344 -7.01 -4.75 3.81
CA GLU A 344 -6.90 -4.52 5.25
C GLU A 344 -5.76 -5.36 5.81
N LEU A 345 -4.88 -4.74 6.58
CA LEU A 345 -3.82 -5.40 7.34
C LEU A 345 -4.07 -5.25 8.82
N ALA A 346 -3.91 -6.33 9.57
CA ALA A 346 -3.90 -6.32 11.03
C ALA A 346 -2.55 -6.83 11.55
N GLY A 347 -2.11 -6.28 12.69
CA GLY A 347 -0.84 -6.60 13.32
C GLY A 347 0.20 -5.47 13.21
N PRO A 348 1.44 -5.70 13.69
CA PRO A 348 2.52 -4.72 13.64
C PRO A 348 3.11 -4.65 12.23
N ALA A 349 2.33 -4.08 11.30
CA ALA A 349 2.68 -3.92 9.90
C ALA A 349 2.98 -2.45 9.57
N GLU A 350 3.92 -2.24 8.66
CA GLU A 350 4.22 -0.95 8.07
C GLU A 350 4.04 -1.00 6.56
N ILE A 351 3.41 0.04 6.03
CA ILE A 351 2.98 0.12 4.64
C ILE A 351 3.36 1.48 4.10
N GLY A 352 4.13 1.54 3.03
CA GLY A 352 4.23 2.75 2.21
C GLY A 352 5.04 3.90 2.77
N VAL A 353 5.11 4.08 4.10
CA VAL A 353 5.73 5.25 4.73
C VAL A 353 6.52 4.84 5.97
N ALA A 354 7.84 5.05 5.94
CA ALA A 354 8.74 4.93 7.09
C ALA A 354 8.63 6.12 8.03
N GLY A 355 7.42 6.36 8.52
CA GLY A 355 7.17 7.27 9.64
C GLY A 355 7.39 6.61 11.00
N GLY A 356 7.52 5.27 11.05
CA GLY A 356 7.69 4.52 12.30
C GLY A 356 9.16 4.35 12.68
N SER A 357 9.52 4.73 13.90
CA SER A 357 10.81 4.44 14.53
C SER A 357 10.98 2.96 14.94
N ALA A 358 9.99 2.12 14.68
CA ALA A 358 9.95 0.75 15.16
C ALA A 358 10.61 -0.25 14.17
N VAL A 359 11.82 -0.69 14.51
CA VAL A 359 12.64 -1.70 13.81
C VAL A 359 11.96 -3.08 13.80
N ASP A 360 11.15 -3.41 14.81
CA ASP A 360 10.44 -4.70 14.92
C ASP A 360 9.11 -4.74 14.14
N THR A 361 8.81 -3.75 13.30
CA THR A 361 7.57 -3.73 12.51
C THR A 361 7.78 -4.48 11.19
N ALA A 362 6.85 -5.36 10.83
CA ALA A 362 6.89 -6.06 9.55
C ALA A 362 6.58 -5.07 8.42
N VAL A 363 7.59 -4.75 7.62
CA VAL A 363 7.37 -3.96 6.40
C VAL A 363 6.76 -4.87 5.34
N VAL A 364 5.63 -4.45 4.78
CA VAL A 364 4.89 -5.22 3.77
C VAL A 364 5.05 -4.57 2.41
N THR A 365 5.59 -5.33 1.46
CA THR A 365 5.63 -4.95 0.04
C THR A 365 4.63 -5.77 -0.76
N PHE A 366 4.03 -5.15 -1.77
CA PHE A 366 2.97 -5.73 -2.57
C PHE A 366 3.42 -5.88 -4.02
N SER A 367 3.22 -7.06 -4.57
CA SER A 367 3.45 -7.36 -5.98
C SER A 367 2.37 -8.29 -6.49
N ALA A 368 2.27 -8.43 -7.81
CA ALA A 368 1.43 -9.43 -8.42
C ALA A 368 2.14 -10.10 -9.59
N SER A 369 1.71 -11.31 -9.92
CA SER A 369 2.11 -11.99 -11.14
C SER A 369 0.90 -12.63 -11.80
N ASP A 370 0.84 -12.61 -13.13
CA ASP A 370 -0.20 -13.32 -13.87
C ASP A 370 0.31 -14.66 -14.43
N ASP A 371 -0.62 -15.46 -14.95
CA ASP A 371 -0.36 -16.75 -15.58
C ASP A 371 0.39 -16.67 -16.93
N LEU A 372 0.67 -15.46 -17.41
CA LEU A 372 1.47 -15.19 -18.61
C LEU A 372 2.91 -14.79 -18.28
N GLY A 373 3.26 -14.75 -16.99
CA GLY A 373 4.59 -14.39 -16.50
C GLY A 373 4.82 -12.89 -16.39
N ASN A 374 3.78 -12.06 -16.54
CA ASN A 374 3.93 -10.63 -16.29
C ASN A 374 3.96 -10.37 -14.78
N SER A 375 4.75 -9.37 -14.38
CA SER A 375 4.83 -8.88 -13.01
C SER A 375 4.26 -7.47 -12.88
N TYR A 376 3.71 -7.19 -11.69
CA TYR A 376 3.06 -5.93 -11.33
C TYR A 376 3.55 -5.47 -9.96
N LEU A 377 3.69 -4.16 -9.77
CA LEU A 377 4.15 -3.59 -8.52
C LEU A 377 3.04 -2.76 -7.87
N GLY A 378 2.73 -3.06 -6.60
CA GLY A 378 1.69 -2.39 -5.85
C GLY A 378 2.21 -1.17 -5.10
N ASN A 379 1.56 -0.03 -5.32
CA ASN A 379 1.84 1.23 -4.65
C ASN A 379 0.71 1.59 -3.68
N PRO A 380 1.01 1.80 -2.39
CA PRO A 380 0.08 2.39 -1.44
C PRO A 380 -0.40 3.76 -1.91
N ALA A 381 -1.71 3.90 -2.14
CA ALA A 381 -2.30 5.14 -2.63
C ALA A 381 -3.03 5.91 -1.51
N ASN A 382 -4.00 5.27 -0.87
CA ASN A 382 -4.80 5.87 0.19
C ASN A 382 -4.95 4.90 1.34
N TRP A 383 -4.26 5.17 2.46
CA TRP A 383 -4.21 4.30 3.63
C TRP A 383 -4.60 5.07 4.89
N GLY A 384 -5.34 4.42 5.76
CA GLY A 384 -5.74 4.95 7.05
C GLY A 384 -5.80 3.85 8.10
N THR A 385 -5.62 4.26 9.36
CA THR A 385 -5.85 3.40 10.51
C THR A 385 -7.28 3.58 11.01
N ASP A 386 -7.92 2.50 11.45
CA ASP A 386 -9.22 2.55 12.12
C ASP A 386 -9.11 2.85 13.63
N GLY A 387 -7.88 3.01 14.15
CA GLY A 387 -7.60 3.19 15.57
C GLY A 387 -7.75 1.91 16.42
N ALA A 388 -8.17 0.79 15.82
CA ALA A 388 -8.37 -0.50 16.47
C ALA A 388 -7.27 -1.54 16.13
N GLY A 389 -6.24 -1.12 15.40
CA GLY A 389 -5.11 -1.99 15.01
C GLY A 389 -5.17 -2.52 13.60
N THR A 390 -6.17 -2.10 12.82
CA THR A 390 -6.23 -2.39 11.40
C THR A 390 -5.77 -1.16 10.61
N VAL A 391 -4.96 -1.41 9.59
CA VAL A 391 -4.68 -0.41 8.56
C VAL A 391 -5.40 -0.86 7.29
N SER A 392 -6.24 0.02 6.74
CA SER A 392 -7.00 -0.24 5.53
C SER A 392 -6.63 0.75 4.46
N GLY A 393 -6.56 0.31 3.21
CA GLY A 393 -6.27 1.21 2.11
C GLY A 393 -6.35 0.57 0.74
N THR A 394 -6.09 1.40 -0.27
CA THR A 394 -6.05 0.99 -1.67
C THR A 394 -4.60 0.90 -2.13
N LEU A 395 -4.30 -0.17 -2.87
CA LEU A 395 -3.08 -0.35 -3.64
C LEU A 395 -3.35 -0.12 -5.12
N ASP A 396 -2.52 0.70 -5.75
CA ASP A 396 -2.48 0.88 -7.19
C ASP A 396 -1.39 0.00 -7.78
N PHE A 397 -1.76 -0.92 -8.65
CA PHE A 397 -0.84 -1.76 -9.39
C PHE A 397 -0.62 -1.23 -10.79
N TRP A 398 0.64 -1.29 -11.20
CA TRP A 398 1.09 -1.00 -12.56
C TRP A 398 2.07 -2.08 -13.00
N PRO A 399 2.21 -2.33 -14.32
CA PRO A 399 1.42 -1.79 -15.45
C PRO A 399 -0.04 -2.28 -15.53
N ALA A 400 -0.75 -1.92 -16.61
CA ALA A 400 -2.10 -2.42 -16.88
C ALA A 400 -2.16 -3.96 -16.93
N LEU A 401 -3.21 -4.56 -16.36
CA LEU A 401 -3.39 -6.01 -16.32
C LEU A 401 -3.56 -6.58 -17.73
N ASP A 402 -2.82 -7.63 -18.08
CA ASP A 402 -2.91 -8.21 -19.42
C ASP A 402 -4.35 -8.74 -19.68
N PRO A 403 -5.04 -8.32 -20.76
CA PRO A 403 -6.41 -8.74 -21.02
C PRO A 403 -6.56 -10.24 -21.31
N LYS A 404 -5.45 -10.96 -21.57
CA LYS A 404 -5.43 -12.41 -21.75
C LYS A 404 -5.16 -13.18 -20.46
N ALA A 405 -4.79 -12.50 -19.37
CA ALA A 405 -4.56 -13.15 -18.09
C ALA A 405 -5.85 -13.78 -17.58
N SER A 406 -5.76 -15.03 -17.13
CA SER A 406 -6.90 -15.75 -16.55
C SER A 406 -6.79 -15.89 -15.03
N ARG A 407 -5.60 -15.64 -14.49
CA ARG A 407 -5.30 -15.72 -13.07
C ARG A 407 -4.29 -14.63 -12.69
N LEU A 408 -4.49 -14.08 -11.50
CA LEU A 408 -3.58 -13.14 -10.87
C LEU A 408 -3.22 -13.63 -9.48
N ASP A 409 -1.93 -13.79 -9.22
CA ASP A 409 -1.40 -14.11 -7.90
C ASP A 409 -0.97 -12.81 -7.23
N LEU A 410 -1.72 -12.37 -6.21
CA LEU A 410 -1.32 -11.23 -5.39
C LEU A 410 -0.38 -11.70 -4.28
N VAL A 411 0.77 -11.05 -4.19
CA VAL A 411 1.85 -11.45 -3.29
C VAL A 411 2.14 -10.34 -2.29
N LEU A 412 1.94 -10.65 -1.02
CA LEU A 412 2.33 -9.81 0.11
C LEU A 412 3.63 -10.37 0.68
N THR A 413 4.69 -9.58 0.69
CA THR A 413 6.02 -10.03 1.12
C THR A 413 6.46 -9.25 2.36
N THR A 414 6.89 -9.97 3.39
CA THR A 414 7.58 -9.43 4.57
C THR A 414 9.05 -9.90 4.59
N GLY A 415 9.81 -9.52 5.62
CA GLY A 415 11.19 -10.00 5.79
C GLY A 415 11.29 -11.53 5.94
N ARG A 416 10.25 -12.18 6.48
CA ARG A 416 10.29 -13.60 6.89
C ARG A 416 9.38 -14.53 6.11
N ALA A 417 8.34 -14.00 5.47
CA ALA A 417 7.40 -14.82 4.71
C ALA A 417 6.77 -14.03 3.57
N ARG A 418 6.17 -14.76 2.62
CA ARG A 418 5.21 -14.19 1.68
C ARG A 418 3.89 -14.95 1.71
N ALA A 419 2.80 -14.20 1.56
CA ALA A 419 1.47 -14.73 1.35
C ALA A 419 1.09 -14.54 -0.12
N VAL A 420 0.62 -15.62 -0.75
CA VAL A 420 0.14 -15.61 -2.13
C VAL A 420 -1.36 -15.87 -2.13
N ILE A 421 -2.12 -14.93 -2.68
CA ILE A 421 -3.56 -15.00 -2.86
C ILE A 421 -3.83 -15.22 -4.35
N ALA A 422 -4.30 -16.42 -4.71
CA ALA A 422 -4.62 -16.74 -6.09
C ALA A 422 -6.03 -16.25 -6.45
N VAL A 423 -6.12 -15.32 -7.41
CA VAL A 423 -7.36 -14.70 -7.86
C VAL A 423 -7.68 -15.15 -9.29
N PRO A 424 -8.71 -15.97 -9.51
CA PRO A 424 -9.21 -16.23 -10.86
C PRO A 424 -9.84 -14.95 -11.43
N LEU A 425 -9.45 -14.56 -12.64
CA LEU A 425 -9.92 -13.35 -13.31
C LEU A 425 -11.19 -13.66 -14.10
N THR A 426 -12.32 -13.68 -13.41
CA THR A 426 -13.65 -13.74 -14.01
C THR A 426 -14.29 -12.36 -13.89
N TRP A 427 -14.11 -11.54 -14.93
CA TRP A 427 -14.70 -10.20 -14.95
C TRP A 427 -16.22 -10.29 -15.03
N ASP A 428 -16.90 -9.65 -14.09
CA ASP A 428 -18.30 -9.30 -14.30
C ASP A 428 -18.34 -8.36 -15.52
N ALA A 429 -19.17 -8.70 -16.52
CA ALA A 429 -19.29 -7.87 -17.71
C ALA A 429 -19.59 -6.43 -17.30
N ALA A 430 -18.77 -5.48 -17.76
CA ALA A 430 -19.00 -4.06 -17.53
C ALA A 430 -20.42 -3.71 -18.01
N GLN A 431 -21.31 -3.39 -17.07
CA GLN A 431 -22.66 -2.92 -17.37
C GLN A 431 -22.67 -1.45 -17.76
#